data_AF-A8RGI7-F1
#
_entry.id   AF-A8RGI7-F1
#
_cell.length_a   1.000
_cell.length_b   1.000
_cell.length_c   1.000
_cell.angle_alpha   90.00
_cell.angle_beta   90.00
_cell.angle_gamma   90.00
#
_symmetry.space_group_name_H-M   'P 1'
#
loop_
_entity.id
_entity.type
_entity.pdbx_description
1 polymer ?
#
loop_
_entity_poly.entity_id
_entity_poly.type
_entity_poly.pdbx_seq_one_letter_code
_entity_poly.pdbx_strand_id
1 'polypeptide(L)'
;MVIRFNIPNGKMEINLETFFQEARRPQIRKMLKWVRASWPDEENAREIREWLTDRRQDETDRAKAFAKKYVDCRTELAELQEMYERMQSPCYAVYTRNKEKLTNAKKDVSRYKAKTVRYKREMGEHRKLAERYEGILKDVDKLLS
;
A
#
# COMPACT_ATOMS: atom_id res chain seq x y z
N MET A 1 1.66 13.27 -12.17
CA MET A 1 0.97 14.05 -13.22
C MET A 1 0.50 15.36 -12.61
N VAL A 2 0.75 16.48 -13.29
CA VAL A 2 0.25 17.80 -12.89
C VAL A 2 -0.78 18.24 -13.91
N ILE A 3 -1.94 18.70 -13.46
CA ILE A 3 -3.01 19.18 -14.35
C ILE A 3 -3.36 20.63 -14.05
N ARG A 4 -3.80 21.34 -15.08
CA ARG A 4 -4.28 22.72 -15.02
C ARG A 4 -5.71 22.80 -15.53
N PHE A 5 -6.60 23.40 -14.75
CA PHE A 5 -8.01 23.57 -15.12
C PHE A 5 -8.57 24.89 -14.60
N ASN A 6 -9.66 25.36 -15.20
CA ASN A 6 -10.37 26.57 -14.81
C ASN A 6 -11.29 26.30 -13.60
N ILE A 7 -11.32 27.27 -12.70
CA ILE A 7 -12.25 27.36 -11.57
C ILE A 7 -13.01 28.68 -11.68
N PRO A 8 -14.12 28.90 -10.94
CA PRO A 8 -14.95 30.10 -11.10
C PRO A 8 -14.20 31.45 -11.03
N ASN A 9 -13.10 31.51 -10.28
CA ASN A 9 -12.33 32.74 -10.06
C ASN A 9 -10.88 32.66 -10.57
N GLY A 10 -10.56 31.76 -11.51
CA GLY A 10 -9.20 31.68 -12.07
C GLY A 10 -8.80 30.30 -12.59
N LYS A 11 -7.50 30.04 -12.58
CA LYS A 11 -6.92 28.74 -12.96
C LYS A 11 -6.31 28.07 -11.74
N MET A 12 -6.43 26.76 -11.67
CA MET A 12 -5.84 25.93 -10.64
C MET A 12 -4.86 24.94 -11.26
N GLU A 13 -3.75 24.69 -10.57
CA GLU A 13 -2.78 23.66 -10.90
C GLU A 13 -2.67 22.69 -9.72
N ILE A 14 -2.75 21.38 -9.97
CA ILE A 14 -2.62 20.37 -8.92
C ILE A 14 -1.70 19.23 -9.36
N ASN A 15 -0.92 18.71 -8.42
CA ASN A 15 -0.28 17.40 -8.55
C ASN A 15 -1.31 16.32 -8.18
N LEU A 16 -1.69 15.48 -9.15
CA LEU A 16 -2.70 14.44 -8.96
C LEU A 16 -2.30 13.40 -7.92
N GLU A 17 -1.00 13.12 -7.77
CA GLU A 17 -0.50 12.13 -6.82
C GLU A 17 -0.80 12.55 -5.38
N THR A 18 -0.31 13.71 -4.99
CA THR A 18 -0.55 14.26 -3.65
C THR A 18 -2.04 14.54 -3.44
N PHE A 19 -2.70 15.15 -4.44
CA PHE A 19 -4.10 15.53 -4.29
C PHE A 19 -5.02 14.31 -4.10
N PHE A 20 -4.89 13.27 -4.93
CA PHE A 20 -5.76 12.11 -4.80
C PHE A 20 -5.47 11.28 -3.56
N GLN A 21 -4.25 11.31 -3.02
CA GLN A 21 -3.95 10.65 -1.75
C GLN A 21 -4.59 11.37 -0.55
N GLU A 22 -4.55 12.69 -0.51
CA GLU A 22 -4.93 13.47 0.68
C GLU A 22 -6.37 14.02 0.64
N ALA A 23 -6.87 14.39 -0.54
CA ALA A 23 -8.14 15.09 -0.67
C ALA A 23 -9.34 14.22 -0.30
N ARG A 24 -10.37 14.79 0.32
CA ARG A 24 -11.60 14.05 0.59
C ARG A 24 -12.38 13.81 -0.70
N ARG A 25 -13.14 12.72 -0.74
CA ARG A 25 -13.92 12.33 -1.92
C ARG A 25 -14.85 13.44 -2.48
N PRO A 26 -15.53 14.26 -1.66
CA PRO A 26 -16.29 15.40 -2.17
C PRO A 26 -15.42 16.47 -2.87
N GLN A 27 -14.20 16.72 -2.37
CA GLN A 27 -13.26 17.67 -2.99
C GLN A 27 -12.79 17.14 -4.34
N ILE A 28 -12.50 15.84 -4.42
CA ILE A 28 -12.14 15.16 -5.68
C ILE A 28 -13.27 15.30 -6.70
N ARG A 29 -14.52 14.99 -6.33
CA ARG A 29 -15.67 15.14 -7.22
C ARG A 29 -15.88 16.58 -7.67
N LYS A 30 -15.69 17.55 -6.78
CA LYS A 30 -15.78 18.98 -7.12
C LYS A 30 -14.72 19.37 -8.13
N MET A 31 -13.49 18.91 -7.93
CA MET A 31 -12.38 19.10 -8.86
C MET A 31 -12.69 18.50 -10.23
N LEU A 32 -13.17 17.24 -10.29
CA LEU A 32 -13.53 16.59 -11.55
C LEU A 32 -14.61 17.36 -12.33
N LYS A 33 -15.59 17.95 -11.65
CA LYS A 33 -16.60 18.81 -12.31
C LYS A 33 -15.97 20.06 -12.95
N TRP A 34 -14.98 20.67 -12.29
CA TRP A 34 -14.25 21.81 -12.84
C TRP A 34 -13.36 21.41 -14.00
N VAL A 35 -12.70 20.25 -13.91
CA VAL A 35 -11.94 19.65 -15.01
C VAL A 35 -12.83 19.46 -16.24
N ARG A 36 -13.99 18.82 -16.10
CA ARG A 36 -14.96 18.67 -17.20
C ARG A 36 -15.36 19.99 -17.85
N ALA A 37 -15.62 21.02 -17.03
CA ALA A 37 -15.98 22.34 -17.56
C ALA A 37 -14.81 23.02 -18.29
N SER A 38 -13.57 22.64 -17.98
CA SER A 38 -12.36 23.24 -18.54
C SER A 38 -11.82 22.50 -19.75
N TRP A 39 -12.08 21.20 -19.84
CA TRP A 39 -11.56 20.30 -20.87
C TRP A 39 -12.75 19.67 -21.60
N PRO A 40 -13.25 20.31 -22.67
CA PRO A 40 -14.33 19.75 -23.48
C PRO A 40 -13.88 18.53 -24.28
N ASP A 41 -12.56 18.36 -24.50
CA ASP A 41 -11.98 17.24 -25.25
C ASP A 41 -11.74 16.02 -24.35
N GLU A 42 -12.12 14.84 -24.86
CA GLU A 42 -12.01 13.55 -24.14
C GLU A 42 -10.56 13.12 -23.85
N GLU A 43 -9.59 13.61 -24.61
CA GLU A 43 -8.19 13.20 -24.51
C GLU A 43 -7.59 13.48 -23.12
N ASN A 44 -7.89 14.65 -22.53
CA ASN A 44 -7.38 15.00 -21.21
C ASN A 44 -8.08 14.18 -20.10
N ALA A 45 -9.33 13.76 -20.30
CA ALA A 45 -10.02 12.84 -19.40
C ALA A 45 -9.42 11.42 -19.48
N ARG A 46 -8.99 10.99 -20.68
CA ARG A 46 -8.30 9.72 -20.89
C ARG A 46 -6.98 9.67 -20.09
N GLU A 47 -6.19 10.73 -20.09
CA GLU A 47 -4.93 10.77 -19.33
C GLU A 47 -5.14 10.57 -17.82
N ILE A 48 -6.18 11.18 -17.23
CA ILE A 48 -6.51 10.98 -15.81
C ILE A 48 -6.90 9.53 -15.54
N ARG A 49 -7.66 8.90 -16.45
CA ARG A 49 -8.09 7.49 -16.33
C ARG A 49 -6.90 6.54 -16.42
N GLU A 50 -6.04 6.72 -17.41
CA GLU A 50 -4.82 5.94 -17.61
C GLU A 50 -3.92 6.05 -16.37
N TRP A 51 -3.66 7.27 -15.92
CA TRP A 51 -2.84 7.50 -14.73
C TRP A 51 -3.42 6.83 -13.47
N LEU A 52 -4.74 6.91 -13.24
CA LEU A 52 -5.39 6.25 -12.10
C LEU A 52 -5.36 4.72 -12.22
N THR A 53 -5.49 4.19 -13.43
CA THR A 53 -5.43 2.75 -13.70
C THR A 53 -4.04 2.21 -13.38
N ASP A 54 -2.99 2.88 -13.87
CA ASP A 54 -1.60 2.53 -13.61
C ASP A 54 -1.30 2.59 -12.11
N ARG A 55 -1.70 3.69 -11.43
CA ARG A 55 -1.50 3.82 -9.98
C ARG A 55 -2.24 2.76 -9.18
N ARG A 56 -3.47 2.42 -9.55
CA ARG A 56 -4.22 1.33 -8.91
C ARG A 56 -3.47 0.00 -9.09
N GLN A 57 -2.95 -0.26 -10.28
CA GLN A 57 -2.23 -1.48 -10.60
C GLN A 57 -0.91 -1.57 -9.82
N ASP A 58 -0.11 -0.50 -9.81
CA ASP A 58 1.12 -0.37 -9.03
C ASP A 58 0.89 -0.72 -7.55
N GLU A 59 -0.12 -0.12 -6.94
CA GLU A 59 -0.46 -0.34 -5.53
C GLU A 59 -0.97 -1.76 -5.28
N THR A 60 -1.70 -2.33 -6.23
CA THR A 60 -2.13 -3.73 -6.16
C THR A 60 -0.94 -4.69 -6.21
N ASP A 61 0.03 -4.44 -7.09
CA ASP A 61 1.20 -5.29 -7.24
C ASP A 61 2.17 -5.15 -6.07
N ARG A 62 2.31 -3.94 -5.52
CA ARG A 62 3.00 -3.72 -4.23
C ARG A 62 2.33 -4.49 -3.09
N ALA A 63 1.00 -4.44 -2.99
CA ALA A 63 0.27 -5.21 -1.98
C ALA A 63 0.52 -6.72 -2.13
N LYS A 64 0.52 -7.27 -3.35
CA LYS A 64 0.88 -8.68 -3.61
C LYS A 64 2.32 -9.00 -3.21
N ALA A 65 3.27 -8.13 -3.55
CA ALA A 65 4.67 -8.32 -3.21
C ALA A 65 4.88 -8.36 -1.68
N PHE A 66 4.21 -7.47 -0.93
CA PHE A 66 4.23 -7.49 0.53
C PHE A 66 3.46 -8.67 1.13
N ALA A 67 2.36 -9.12 0.50
CA ALA A 67 1.64 -10.32 0.92
C ALA A 67 2.55 -11.55 0.86
N LYS A 68 3.32 -11.71 -0.23
CA LYS A 68 4.33 -12.77 -0.35
C LYS A 68 5.37 -12.69 0.77
N LYS A 69 6.01 -11.52 0.94
CA LYS A 69 7.00 -11.29 2.02
C LYS A 69 6.42 -11.56 3.42
N TYR A 70 5.15 -11.22 3.64
CA TYR A 70 4.46 -11.47 4.90
C TYR A 70 4.30 -12.98 5.16
N VAL A 71 3.88 -13.75 4.16
CA VAL A 71 3.73 -15.21 4.28
C VAL A 71 5.08 -15.85 4.52
N ASP A 72 6.09 -15.54 3.70
CA ASP A 72 7.44 -16.10 3.83
C ASP A 72 8.02 -15.82 5.23
N CYS A 73 7.95 -14.55 5.67
CA CYS A 73 8.45 -14.14 6.98
C CYS A 73 7.65 -14.76 8.14
N ARG A 74 6.36 -15.06 7.95
CA ARG A 74 5.52 -15.71 8.96
C ARG A 74 5.89 -17.19 9.10
N THR A 75 6.20 -17.86 7.99
CA THR A 75 6.70 -19.25 8.00
C THR A 75 8.05 -19.32 8.72
N GLU A 76 9.01 -18.47 8.32
CA GLU A 76 10.33 -18.42 8.98
C GLU A 76 10.22 -18.08 10.48
N LEU A 77 9.29 -17.20 10.87
CA LEU A 77 9.04 -16.91 12.28
C LEU A 77 8.56 -18.15 13.05
N ALA A 78 7.65 -18.94 12.48
CA ALA A 78 7.12 -20.13 13.12
C ALA A 78 8.23 -21.18 13.34
N GLU A 79 9.08 -21.40 12.33
CA GLU A 79 10.24 -22.30 12.42
C GLU A 79 11.24 -21.83 13.48
N LEU A 80 11.54 -20.53 13.53
CA LEU A 80 12.44 -19.95 14.54
C LEU A 80 11.86 -20.05 15.95
N GLN A 81 10.55 -19.88 16.12
CA GLN A 81 9.87 -20.03 17.40
C GLN A 81 9.94 -21.47 17.89
N GLU A 82 9.61 -22.42 17.02
CA GLU A 82 9.69 -23.84 17.33
C GLU A 82 11.13 -24.26 17.68
N MET A 83 12.11 -23.82 16.90
CA MET A 83 13.53 -24.10 17.20
C MET A 83 13.94 -23.52 18.55
N TYR A 84 13.55 -22.28 18.85
CA TYR A 84 13.85 -21.63 20.13
C TYR A 84 13.23 -22.39 21.32
N GLU A 85 11.99 -22.86 21.19
CA GLU A 85 11.32 -23.68 22.20
C GLU A 85 12.03 -25.02 22.41
N ARG A 86 12.42 -25.70 21.32
CA ARG A 86 13.17 -26.96 21.37
C ARG A 86 14.54 -26.79 22.03
N MET A 87 15.24 -25.69 21.78
CA MET A 87 16.54 -25.39 22.42
C MET A 87 16.44 -25.24 23.95
N GLN A 88 15.25 -24.97 24.51
CA GLN A 88 15.03 -24.81 25.95
C GLN A 88 14.61 -26.10 26.65
N SER A 89 14.12 -27.10 25.91
CA SER A 89 13.58 -28.33 26.48
C SER A 89 14.61 -29.46 26.42
N PRO A 90 14.99 -30.07 27.57
CA PRO A 90 15.94 -31.19 27.62
C PRO A 90 15.53 -32.42 26.80
N CYS A 91 14.27 -32.52 26.38
CA CYS A 91 13.75 -33.64 25.60
C CYS A 91 14.17 -33.61 24.12
N TYR A 92 14.76 -32.51 23.63
CA TYR A 92 15.19 -32.39 22.25
C TYR A 92 16.71 -32.39 22.12
N ALA A 93 17.22 -32.99 21.04
CA ALA A 93 18.67 -33.05 20.76
C ALA A 93 19.33 -31.67 20.61
N VAL A 94 18.56 -30.64 20.21
CA VAL A 94 19.02 -29.25 20.07
C VAL A 94 19.06 -28.47 21.39
N TYR A 95 18.68 -29.10 22.51
CA TYR A 95 18.72 -28.50 23.84
C TYR A 95 20.08 -27.89 24.15
N THR A 96 20.09 -26.68 24.70
CA THR A 96 21.32 -26.04 25.14
C THR A 96 21.12 -25.14 26.35
N ARG A 97 22.10 -25.16 27.27
CA ARG A 97 22.21 -24.19 28.37
C ARG A 97 23.08 -22.98 28.02
N ASN A 98 23.63 -22.93 26.80
CA ASN A 98 24.46 -21.81 26.36
C ASN A 98 23.58 -20.56 26.23
N LYS A 99 23.79 -19.60 27.15
CA LYS A 99 23.03 -18.34 27.23
C LYS A 99 23.16 -17.49 25.98
N GLU A 100 24.33 -17.47 25.35
CA GLU A 100 24.57 -16.69 24.14
C GLU A 100 23.75 -17.24 22.97
N LYS A 101 23.76 -18.56 22.77
CA LYS A 101 22.94 -19.23 21.73
C LYS A 101 21.46 -18.96 21.91
N LEU A 102 20.94 -19.09 23.14
CA LEU A 102 19.52 -18.81 23.43
C LEU A 102 19.17 -17.32 23.22
N THR A 103 20.08 -16.42 23.58
CA THR A 103 19.87 -14.98 23.39
C THR A 103 19.82 -14.63 21.90
N ASN A 104 20.69 -15.22 21.08
CA ASN A 104 20.70 -15.01 19.64
C ASN A 104 19.43 -15.56 18.98
N ALA A 105 19.01 -16.79 19.32
CA ALA A 105 17.75 -17.35 18.83
C ALA A 105 16.53 -16.48 19.22
N LYS A 106 16.49 -15.97 20.46
CA LYS A 106 15.44 -15.04 20.90
C LYS A 106 15.45 -13.73 20.11
N LYS A 107 16.64 -13.18 19.82
CA LYS A 107 16.79 -11.98 18.98
C LYS A 107 16.28 -12.23 17.56
N ASP A 108 16.54 -13.40 16.99
CA ASP A 108 16.06 -13.77 15.66
C ASP A 108 14.52 -13.85 15.62
N VAL A 109 13.91 -14.55 16.58
CA VAL A 109 12.45 -14.58 16.74
C VAL A 109 11.87 -13.16 16.84
N SER A 110 12.47 -12.30 17.67
CA SER A 110 12.02 -10.92 17.85
C SER A 110 12.13 -10.10 16.55
N ARG A 111 13.23 -10.25 15.82
CA ARG A 111 13.49 -9.57 14.54
C ARG A 111 12.45 -9.99 13.49
N TYR A 112 12.18 -11.28 13.38
CA TYR A 112 11.19 -11.80 12.43
C TYR A 112 9.77 -11.38 12.81
N LYS A 113 9.42 -11.39 14.10
CA LYS A 113 8.14 -10.85 14.58
C LYS A 113 7.93 -9.39 14.16
N ALA A 114 8.96 -8.55 14.29
CA ALA A 114 8.89 -7.15 13.85
C ALA A 114 8.71 -7.03 12.32
N LYS A 115 9.45 -7.83 11.54
CA LYS A 115 9.29 -7.88 10.08
C LYS A 115 7.88 -8.29 9.66
N THR A 116 7.32 -9.34 10.27
CA THR A 116 5.95 -9.82 9.98
C THR A 116 4.91 -8.73 10.22
N VAL A 117 5.00 -8.01 11.34
CA VAL A 117 4.10 -6.88 11.65
C VAL A 117 4.24 -5.77 10.61
N ARG A 118 5.47 -5.41 10.25
CA ARG A 118 5.75 -4.40 9.23
C ARG A 118 5.14 -4.78 7.88
N TYR A 119 5.42 -5.97 7.36
CA TYR A 119 4.91 -6.38 6.05
C TYR A 119 3.38 -6.47 6.01
N LYS A 120 2.75 -6.90 7.11
CA LYS A 120 1.28 -6.88 7.23
C LYS A 120 0.73 -5.45 7.12
N ARG A 121 1.40 -4.48 7.74
CA ARG A 121 1.02 -3.06 7.69
C ARG A 121 1.16 -2.51 6.27
N GLU A 122 2.33 -2.67 5.65
CA GLU A 122 2.64 -2.18 4.29
C GLU A 122 1.65 -2.76 3.26
N MET A 123 1.41 -4.08 3.33
CA MET A 123 0.39 -4.74 2.50
C MET A 123 -0.99 -4.09 2.65
N GLY A 124 -1.39 -3.78 3.90
CA GLY A 124 -2.66 -3.13 4.18
C GLY A 124 -2.74 -1.69 3.69
N GLU A 125 -1.65 -0.93 3.76
CA GLU A 125 -1.57 0.45 3.27
C GLU A 125 -1.71 0.50 1.74
N HIS A 126 -0.94 -0.34 1.02
CA HIS A 126 -1.05 -0.44 -0.44
C HIS A 126 -2.43 -0.90 -0.91
N ARG A 127 -3.06 -1.85 -0.19
CA ARG A 127 -4.43 -2.27 -0.49
C ARG A 127 -5.44 -1.12 -0.35
N LYS A 128 -5.33 -0.32 0.72
CA LYS A 128 -6.20 0.85 0.92
C LYS A 128 -6.02 1.89 -0.17
N LEU A 129 -4.78 2.12 -0.62
CA LEU A 129 -4.49 3.04 -1.73
C LEU A 129 -5.08 2.53 -3.06
N ALA A 130 -4.94 1.24 -3.36
CA ALA A 130 -5.55 0.63 -4.55
C ALA A 130 -7.09 0.77 -4.53
N GLU A 131 -7.74 0.45 -3.40
CA GLU A 131 -9.19 0.60 -3.21
C GLU A 131 -9.63 2.07 -3.36
N ARG A 132 -8.79 3.00 -2.89
CA ARG A 132 -9.03 4.43 -3.03
C ARG A 132 -8.96 4.89 -4.48
N TYR A 133 -7.92 4.50 -5.23
CA TYR A 133 -7.79 4.84 -6.65
C TYR A 133 -8.91 4.23 -7.49
N GLU A 134 -9.28 2.98 -7.25
CA GLU A 134 -10.47 2.34 -7.83
C GLU A 134 -11.74 3.16 -7.56
N GLY A 135 -11.89 3.64 -6.33
CA GLY A 135 -12.99 4.52 -5.97
C GLY A 135 -13.01 5.81 -6.79
N ILE A 136 -11.85 6.46 -6.95
CA ILE A 136 -11.73 7.71 -7.72
C ILE A 136 -11.99 7.44 -9.21
N LEU A 137 -11.48 6.34 -9.74
CA LEU A 137 -11.68 5.93 -11.13
C LEU A 137 -13.17 5.81 -11.48
N LYS A 138 -13.98 5.22 -10.60
CA LYS A 138 -15.46 5.21 -10.75
C LYS A 138 -16.09 6.61 -10.77
N ASP A 139 -15.57 7.52 -9.95
CA ASP A 139 -16.06 8.91 -9.98
C ASP A 139 -15.63 9.62 -11.28
N VAL A 140 -14.44 9.32 -11.81
CA VAL A 140 -13.95 9.81 -13.11
C VAL A 140 -14.82 9.30 -14.25
N ASP A 141 -15.09 7.99 -14.32
CA ASP A 141 -15.96 7.40 -15.35
C ASP A 141 -17.37 7.99 -15.31
N LYS A 142 -17.85 8.38 -14.13
CA LYS A 142 -19.17 9.01 -13.99
C LYS A 142 -19.18 10.49 -14.38
N LEU A 143 -18.12 11.22 -14.04
CA LEU A 143 -18.12 12.69 -14.11
C LEU A 143 -17.42 13.24 -15.35
N LEU A 144 -16.45 12.52 -15.89
CA LEU A 144 -15.67 12.87 -17.08
C LEU A 144 -16.02 11.99 -18.30
N SER A 145 -17.20 11.38 -18.30
CA SER A 145 -17.86 10.85 -19.51
C SER A 145 -18.91 11.84 -20.03
#